data_AF-A0A8J3QSF6-F1
#
_entry.id   AF-A0A8J3QSF6-F1
#
_cell.length_a   1.000
_cell.length_b   1.000
_cell.length_c   1.000
_cell.angle_alpha   90.00
_cell.angle_beta   90.00
_cell.angle_gamma   90.00
#
_symmetry.space_group_name_H-M   'P 1'
#
loop_
_entity.id
_entity.type
_entity.pdbx_description
1 polymer ?
#
loop_
_entity_poly.entity_id
_entity_poly.type
_entity_poly.pdbx_seq_one_letter_code
_entity_poly.pdbx_strand_id
1 'polypeptide(L)'
;MRLAILDHGHRRRAKVFLALTSAMSRVDSPDIVKMLLYRPGFLTGPLLDLTADVMRGPSYWTAGEREYLAMCTSQLLQCPFCIDTHAELTRIAGQGDIDPDDPATTRTELHAVRAFVATVTRTPDRVDATAVAGLPEQAVLEALHVSLVFGIINRLANAFGFTLRDGQLHSGTRALHRAGYRFPRFLLAEGDTTGPGDTTGPGDTAGSGDAVEKLRHAVLDAPATIDPAVRKAAAAGDPLPEAWQSYATTVRDASYKVTDADIDRLTAAGHTEEEIYEVTVAAAVGAAMRGFDAGRHAIGYKTVG
;
A
#
# COMPACT_ATOMS: atom_id res chain seq x y z
N MET A 1 12.51 7.90 -9.97
CA MET A 1 11.06 8.08 -9.70
C MET A 1 10.71 9.53 -9.93
N ARG A 2 9.42 9.89 -10.00
CA ARG A 2 9.00 11.29 -10.22
C ARG A 2 9.45 12.26 -9.13
N LEU A 3 9.66 11.76 -7.92
CA LEU A 3 10.28 12.50 -6.82
C LEU A 3 11.73 12.05 -6.65
N ALA A 4 12.68 12.96 -6.82
CA ALA A 4 14.11 12.66 -6.69
C ALA A 4 14.52 12.30 -5.25
N ILE A 5 13.81 12.84 -4.24
CA ILE A 5 13.99 12.48 -2.82
C ILE A 5 13.78 10.98 -2.57
N LEU A 6 12.97 10.29 -3.38
CA LEU A 6 12.76 8.85 -3.24
C LEU A 6 13.93 8.04 -3.80
N ASP A 7 14.82 8.63 -4.60
CA ASP A 7 16.05 7.99 -5.08
C ASP A 7 17.27 8.37 -4.23
N HIS A 8 17.29 9.58 -3.65
CA HIS A 8 18.49 10.16 -3.06
C HIS A 8 18.34 10.67 -1.62
N GLY A 9 17.11 10.87 -1.15
CA GLY A 9 16.78 11.43 0.18
C GLY A 9 16.91 10.45 1.35
N HIS A 10 17.52 9.28 1.14
CA HIS A 10 17.59 8.25 2.18
C HIS A 10 18.64 8.53 3.28
N ARG A 11 18.35 8.01 4.48
CA ARG A 11 19.30 7.97 5.61
C ARG A 11 20.54 7.13 5.25
N ARG A 12 21.69 7.43 5.87
CA ARG A 12 22.99 6.77 5.57
C ARG A 12 22.91 5.23 5.56
N ARG A 13 22.29 4.64 6.60
CA ARG A 13 22.14 3.19 6.71
C ARG A 13 21.28 2.57 5.58
N ALA A 14 20.26 3.29 5.12
CA ALA A 14 19.44 2.87 3.99
C ALA A 14 20.24 2.97 2.67
N LYS A 15 21.00 4.06 2.48
CA LYS A 15 21.92 4.20 1.33
C LYS A 15 22.93 3.05 1.24
N VAL A 16 23.55 2.70 2.37
CA VAL A 16 24.50 1.57 2.45
C VAL A 16 23.80 0.26 2.11
N PHE A 17 22.62 0.01 2.67
CA PHE A 17 21.84 -1.20 2.37
C PHE A 17 21.48 -1.30 0.89
N LEU A 18 20.92 -0.24 0.30
CA LEU A 18 20.53 -0.21 -1.12
C LEU A 18 21.74 -0.44 -2.04
N ALA A 19 22.89 0.19 -1.73
CA ALA A 19 24.11 -0.01 -2.49
C ALA A 19 24.64 -1.45 -2.41
N LEU A 20 24.66 -2.02 -1.20
CA LEU A 20 25.14 -3.39 -0.99
C LEU A 20 24.24 -4.42 -1.67
N THR A 21 22.92 -4.33 -1.49
CA THR A 21 21.99 -5.29 -2.08
C THR A 21 21.98 -5.22 -3.60
N SER A 22 22.05 -4.00 -4.17
CA SER A 22 22.13 -3.83 -5.63
C SER A 22 23.45 -4.38 -6.19
N ALA A 23 24.57 -4.19 -5.50
CA ALA A 23 25.86 -4.77 -5.90
C ALA A 23 25.86 -6.30 -5.85
N MET A 24 25.25 -6.88 -4.81
CA MET A 24 25.16 -8.34 -4.64
C MET A 24 24.22 -9.00 -5.66
N SER A 25 23.08 -8.38 -5.95
CA SER A 25 22.11 -8.90 -6.92
C SER A 25 22.49 -8.58 -8.38
N ARG A 26 23.35 -7.58 -8.59
CA ARG A 26 23.63 -6.94 -9.89
C ARG A 26 22.37 -6.38 -10.56
N VAL A 27 21.38 -6.03 -9.76
CA VAL A 27 20.10 -5.46 -10.19
C VAL A 27 19.84 -4.24 -9.33
N ASP A 28 19.42 -3.13 -9.94
CA ASP A 28 19.05 -1.93 -9.21
C ASP A 28 18.00 -2.20 -8.13
N SER A 29 18.06 -1.45 -7.04
CA SER A 29 17.03 -1.53 -6.01
C SER A 29 15.64 -1.20 -6.58
N PRO A 30 14.63 -2.07 -6.37
CA PRO A 30 13.26 -1.80 -6.83
C PRO A 30 12.71 -0.49 -6.24
N ASP A 31 11.90 0.22 -7.02
CA ASP A 31 11.33 1.52 -6.62
C ASP A 31 10.51 1.42 -5.32
N ILE A 32 9.76 0.32 -5.14
CA ILE A 32 9.05 0.02 -3.89
C ILE A 32 9.99 -0.07 -2.68
N VAL A 33 11.18 -0.66 -2.83
CA VAL A 33 12.15 -0.79 -1.73
C VAL A 33 12.70 0.59 -1.35
N LYS A 34 13.00 1.43 -2.35
CA LYS A 34 13.45 2.80 -2.10
C LYS A 34 12.38 3.61 -1.38
N MET A 35 11.12 3.56 -1.85
CA MET A 35 9.99 4.23 -1.19
C MET A 35 9.81 3.75 0.25
N LEU A 36 9.82 2.44 0.51
CA LEU A 36 9.68 1.89 1.87
C LEU A 36 10.85 2.31 2.79
N LEU A 37 12.04 2.58 2.26
CA LEU A 37 13.16 3.05 3.08
C LEU A 37 13.21 4.58 3.24
N TYR A 38 12.35 5.32 2.55
CA TYR A 38 12.18 6.75 2.71
C TYR A 38 11.21 7.05 3.87
N ARG A 39 11.70 7.76 4.90
CA ARG A 39 10.95 8.14 6.12
C ARG A 39 10.03 7.03 6.68
N PRO A 40 10.59 5.89 7.12
CA PRO A 40 9.77 4.73 7.47
C PRO A 40 8.86 4.90 8.69
N GLY A 41 9.09 5.85 9.60
CA GLY A 41 8.14 6.13 10.68
C GLY A 41 6.86 6.82 10.19
N PHE A 42 6.91 7.52 9.06
CA PHE A 42 5.75 8.20 8.48
C PHE A 42 4.79 7.24 7.75
N LEU A 43 5.33 6.21 7.07
CA LEU A 43 4.52 5.28 6.26
C LEU A 43 4.87 3.82 6.51
N THR A 44 6.15 3.47 6.35
CA THR A 44 6.57 2.08 6.17
C THR A 44 6.34 1.18 7.36
N GLY A 45 6.64 1.63 8.59
CA GLY A 45 6.47 0.81 9.79
C GLY A 45 5.02 0.31 9.90
N PRO A 46 4.04 1.23 10.03
CA PRO A 46 2.63 0.86 10.10
C PRO A 46 2.13 0.08 8.87
N LEU A 47 2.57 0.45 7.66
CA LEU A 47 2.17 -0.23 6.43
C LEU A 47 2.67 -1.68 6.37
N LEU A 48 3.93 -1.94 6.77
CA LEU A 48 4.51 -3.29 6.73
C LEU A 48 3.99 -4.17 7.86
N ASP A 49 3.74 -3.61 9.05
CA ASP A 49 3.09 -4.33 10.15
C ASP A 49 1.73 -4.86 9.70
N LEU A 50 0.95 -4.04 8.97
CA LEU A 50 -0.29 -4.47 8.33
C LEU A 50 -0.05 -5.51 7.21
N THR A 51 0.85 -5.21 6.27
CA THR A 51 1.02 -6.00 5.03
C THR A 51 1.49 -7.42 5.29
N ALA A 52 2.44 -7.61 6.22
CA ALA A 52 3.02 -8.92 6.49
C ALA A 52 1.97 -9.91 7.02
N ASP A 53 1.12 -9.47 7.95
CA ASP A 53 0.08 -10.31 8.51
C ASP A 53 -1.06 -10.52 7.51
N VAL A 54 -1.44 -9.47 6.78
CA VAL A 54 -2.45 -9.56 5.71
C VAL A 54 -2.05 -10.57 4.65
N MET A 55 -0.78 -10.63 4.24
CA MET A 55 -0.33 -11.48 3.13
C MET A 55 0.20 -12.86 3.54
N ARG A 56 0.66 -13.03 4.79
CA ARG A 56 1.30 -14.28 5.26
C ARG A 56 0.73 -14.84 6.55
N GLY A 57 -0.06 -14.08 7.29
CA GLY A 57 -0.74 -14.55 8.50
C GLY A 57 -1.83 -15.59 8.20
N PRO A 58 -2.39 -16.22 9.26
CA PRO A 58 -3.56 -17.09 9.15
C PRO A 58 -4.73 -16.36 8.45
N SER A 59 -5.40 -17.04 7.53
CA SER A 59 -6.50 -16.47 6.76
C SER A 59 -7.37 -17.59 6.17
N TYR A 60 -8.64 -17.25 5.90
CA TYR A 60 -9.51 -18.06 5.04
C TYR A 60 -8.97 -18.19 3.61
N TRP A 61 -8.22 -17.18 3.15
CA TRP A 61 -7.62 -17.14 1.83
C TRP A 61 -6.20 -17.70 1.85
N THR A 62 -5.87 -18.52 0.86
CA THR A 62 -4.49 -19.00 0.69
C THR A 62 -3.56 -17.82 0.36
N ALA A 63 -2.24 -18.03 0.48
CA ALA A 63 -1.28 -17.02 0.04
C ALA A 63 -1.46 -16.67 -1.44
N GLY A 64 -1.66 -17.67 -2.32
CA GLY A 64 -1.91 -17.46 -3.75
C GLY A 64 -3.19 -16.65 -4.03
N GLU A 65 -4.27 -16.92 -3.30
CA GLU A 65 -5.54 -16.17 -3.41
C GLU A 65 -5.38 -14.70 -3.01
N ARG A 66 -4.61 -14.43 -1.94
CA ARG A 66 -4.32 -13.05 -1.51
C ARG A 66 -3.47 -12.29 -2.54
N GLU A 67 -2.46 -12.94 -3.12
CA GLU A 67 -1.68 -12.37 -4.23
C GLU A 67 -2.56 -12.13 -5.47
N TYR A 68 -3.50 -13.04 -5.77
CA TYR A 68 -4.45 -12.86 -6.86
C TYR A 68 -5.39 -11.66 -6.64
N LEU A 69 -5.88 -11.47 -5.41
CA LEU A 69 -6.69 -10.28 -5.04
C LEU A 69 -5.86 -8.98 -5.13
N ALA A 70 -4.59 -9.02 -4.75
CA ALA A 70 -3.65 -7.92 -4.92
C ALA A 70 -3.48 -7.55 -6.40
N MET A 71 -3.25 -8.55 -7.25
CA MET A 71 -3.16 -8.39 -8.71
C MET A 71 -4.46 -7.80 -9.29
N CYS A 72 -5.62 -8.36 -8.94
CA CYS A 72 -6.92 -7.85 -9.40
C CYS A 72 -7.13 -6.38 -9.00
N THR A 73 -6.79 -6.01 -7.75
CA THR A 73 -6.83 -4.61 -7.28
C THR A 73 -5.91 -3.72 -8.11
N SER A 74 -4.74 -4.23 -8.49
CA SER A 74 -3.76 -3.53 -9.31
C SER A 74 -4.23 -3.32 -10.75
N GLN A 75 -4.97 -4.28 -11.32
CA GLN A 75 -5.63 -4.13 -12.62
C GLN A 75 -6.70 -3.03 -12.58
N LEU A 76 -7.52 -2.98 -11.52
CA LEU A 76 -8.53 -1.93 -11.34
C LEU A 76 -7.92 -0.53 -11.27
N LEU A 77 -6.76 -0.40 -10.64
CA LEU A 77 -6.03 0.86 -10.45
C LEU A 77 -5.01 1.13 -11.56
N GLN A 78 -4.94 0.28 -12.58
CA GLN A 78 -4.05 0.41 -13.74
C GLN A 78 -2.59 0.63 -13.35
N CYS A 79 -2.05 -0.25 -12.49
CA CYS A 79 -0.67 -0.17 -12.01
C CYS A 79 0.18 -1.32 -12.57
N PRO A 80 0.92 -1.11 -13.68
CA PRO A 80 1.70 -2.17 -14.32
C PRO A 80 2.72 -2.83 -13.39
N PHE A 81 3.42 -2.04 -12.57
CA PHE A 81 4.41 -2.55 -11.61
C PHE A 81 3.81 -3.61 -10.68
N CYS A 82 2.63 -3.33 -10.12
CA CYS A 82 1.96 -4.25 -9.22
C CYS A 82 1.26 -5.40 -9.96
N ILE A 83 0.69 -5.16 -11.15
CA ILE A 83 0.08 -6.21 -11.97
C ILE A 83 1.10 -7.32 -12.24
N ASP A 84 2.28 -6.97 -12.78
CA ASP A 84 3.30 -7.95 -13.15
C ASP A 84 3.88 -8.65 -11.91
N THR A 85 4.17 -7.88 -10.85
CA THR A 85 4.73 -8.40 -9.60
C THR A 85 3.78 -9.39 -8.93
N HIS A 86 2.49 -9.07 -8.84
CA HIS A 86 1.53 -9.93 -8.15
C HIS A 86 1.03 -11.09 -9.01
N ALA A 87 1.00 -10.97 -10.34
CA ALA A 87 0.80 -12.12 -11.22
C ALA A 87 1.88 -13.19 -10.99
N GLU A 88 3.15 -12.77 -10.91
CA GLU A 88 4.25 -13.69 -10.62
C GLU A 88 4.19 -14.26 -9.19
N LEU A 89 3.81 -13.46 -8.20
CA LEU A 89 3.62 -13.95 -6.84
C LEU A 89 2.44 -14.92 -6.71
N THR A 90 1.36 -14.73 -7.48
CA THR A 90 0.26 -15.70 -7.57
C THR A 90 0.77 -17.05 -8.07
N ARG A 91 1.60 -17.06 -9.13
CA ARG A 91 2.21 -18.31 -9.63
C ARG A 91 3.10 -18.99 -8.59
N ILE A 92 3.95 -18.22 -7.90
CA ILE A 92 4.87 -18.74 -6.88
C ILE A 92 4.11 -19.26 -5.65
N ALA A 93 3.19 -18.45 -5.10
CA ALA A 93 2.52 -18.74 -3.84
C ALA A 93 1.33 -19.71 -4.00
N GLY A 94 0.67 -19.69 -5.16
CA GLY A 94 -0.39 -20.62 -5.51
C GLY A 94 0.09 -21.98 -5.98
N GLN A 95 1.40 -22.19 -6.15
CA GLN A 95 2.01 -23.46 -6.57
C GLN A 95 1.40 -24.03 -7.88
N GLY A 96 0.84 -23.16 -8.73
CA GLY A 96 0.17 -23.53 -9.97
C GLY A 96 -1.36 -23.76 -9.86
N ASP A 97 -1.94 -23.70 -8.66
CA ASP A 97 -3.39 -23.90 -8.46
C ASP A 97 -4.23 -22.72 -8.98
N ILE A 98 -3.63 -21.53 -9.04
CA ILE A 98 -4.27 -20.32 -9.56
C ILE A 98 -3.43 -19.81 -10.72
N ASP A 99 -4.04 -19.72 -11.88
CA ASP A 99 -3.48 -19.02 -13.03
C ASP A 99 -3.91 -17.55 -12.97
N PRO A 100 -2.98 -16.58 -12.84
CA PRO A 100 -3.32 -15.16 -12.85
C PRO A 100 -3.99 -14.72 -14.15
N ASP A 101 -3.76 -15.43 -15.26
CA ASP A 101 -4.24 -15.09 -16.59
C ASP A 101 -5.58 -15.79 -16.93
N ASP A 102 -5.98 -16.81 -16.16
CA ASP A 102 -7.25 -17.52 -16.31
C ASP A 102 -8.10 -17.48 -15.02
N PRO A 103 -9.09 -16.56 -14.93
CA PRO A 103 -10.00 -16.49 -13.80
C PRO A 103 -10.74 -17.80 -13.52
N ALA A 104 -10.96 -18.68 -14.50
CA ALA A 104 -11.69 -19.94 -14.31
C ALA A 104 -10.98 -20.92 -13.37
N THR A 105 -9.69 -20.69 -13.10
CA THR A 105 -8.91 -21.48 -12.12
C THR A 105 -9.26 -21.15 -10.66
N THR A 106 -9.99 -20.07 -10.42
CA THR A 106 -10.34 -19.63 -9.05
C THR A 106 -11.73 -20.12 -8.62
N ARG A 107 -11.90 -20.37 -7.32
CA ARG A 107 -13.18 -20.84 -6.76
C ARG A 107 -14.23 -19.73 -6.64
N THR A 108 -15.50 -20.14 -6.56
CA THR A 108 -16.67 -19.25 -6.51
C THR A 108 -16.59 -18.20 -5.40
N GLU A 109 -16.08 -18.55 -4.22
CA GLU A 109 -15.93 -17.59 -3.11
C GLU A 109 -14.95 -16.47 -3.45
N LEU A 110 -13.86 -16.78 -4.16
CA LEU A 110 -12.87 -15.79 -4.57
C LEU A 110 -13.45 -14.86 -5.64
N HIS A 111 -14.26 -15.39 -6.55
CA HIS A 111 -15.00 -14.57 -7.52
C HIS A 111 -15.95 -13.58 -6.84
N ALA A 112 -16.72 -14.06 -5.86
CA ALA A 112 -17.66 -13.26 -5.08
C ALA A 112 -16.94 -12.11 -4.35
N VAL A 113 -15.88 -12.42 -3.60
CA VAL A 113 -15.14 -11.41 -2.85
C VAL A 113 -14.38 -10.45 -3.76
N ARG A 114 -13.87 -10.91 -4.92
CA ARG A 114 -13.24 -10.05 -5.94
C ARG A 114 -14.22 -9.02 -6.49
N ALA A 115 -15.47 -9.42 -6.77
CA ALA A 115 -16.50 -8.51 -7.24
C ALA A 115 -16.81 -7.43 -6.19
N PHE A 116 -16.92 -7.84 -4.92
CA PHE A 116 -17.10 -6.92 -3.79
C PHE A 116 -15.92 -5.95 -3.62
N VAL A 117 -14.67 -6.47 -3.63
CA VAL A 117 -13.43 -5.67 -3.60
C VAL A 117 -13.38 -4.66 -4.75
N ALA A 118 -13.84 -5.03 -5.93
CA ALA A 118 -13.89 -4.13 -7.09
C ALA A 118 -14.90 -2.99 -6.91
N THR A 119 -16.01 -3.22 -6.20
CA THR A 119 -16.99 -2.18 -5.87
C THR A 119 -16.46 -1.22 -4.82
N VAL A 120 -15.90 -1.72 -3.70
CA VAL A 120 -15.33 -0.85 -2.65
C VAL A 120 -14.15 -0.02 -3.16
N THR A 121 -13.40 -0.52 -4.15
CA THR A 121 -12.24 0.19 -4.72
C THR A 121 -12.65 1.32 -5.66
N ARG A 122 -13.71 1.15 -6.47
CA ARG A 122 -14.10 2.10 -7.53
C ARG A 122 -15.28 2.98 -7.17
N THR A 123 -16.24 2.44 -6.44
CA THR A 123 -17.53 3.09 -6.12
C THR A 123 -17.92 2.79 -4.67
N PRO A 124 -17.13 3.25 -3.69
CA PRO A 124 -17.36 2.97 -2.27
C PRO A 124 -18.75 3.42 -1.78
N ASP A 125 -19.34 4.46 -2.38
CA ASP A 125 -20.67 4.96 -2.01
C ASP A 125 -21.84 4.05 -2.46
N ARG A 126 -21.55 2.99 -3.23
CA ARG A 126 -22.55 2.07 -3.80
C ARG A 126 -22.38 0.63 -3.33
N VAL A 127 -21.60 0.42 -2.27
CA VAL A 127 -21.28 -0.92 -1.78
C VAL A 127 -22.50 -1.53 -1.10
N ASP A 128 -22.87 -2.74 -1.52
CA ASP A 128 -23.73 -3.64 -0.77
C ASP A 128 -23.01 -4.97 -0.51
N ALA A 129 -23.47 -5.73 0.48
CA ALA A 129 -22.89 -7.02 0.85
C ALA A 129 -23.54 -8.21 0.14
N THR A 130 -24.42 -8.00 -0.85
CA THR A 130 -25.19 -9.09 -1.48
C THR A 130 -24.26 -10.10 -2.17
N ALA A 131 -23.19 -9.62 -2.81
CA ALA A 131 -22.21 -10.48 -3.48
C ALA A 131 -21.48 -11.44 -2.51
N VAL A 132 -21.39 -11.10 -1.22
CA VAL A 132 -20.58 -11.81 -0.22
C VAL A 132 -21.40 -12.40 0.93
N ALA A 133 -22.74 -12.37 0.83
CA ALA A 133 -23.64 -12.81 1.90
C ALA A 133 -23.47 -14.29 2.32
N GLY A 134 -22.92 -15.14 1.44
CA GLY A 134 -22.62 -16.54 1.73
C GLY A 134 -21.23 -16.80 2.31
N LEU A 135 -20.38 -15.78 2.44
CA LEU A 135 -19.01 -15.92 2.95
C LEU A 135 -18.95 -15.70 4.45
N PRO A 136 -18.01 -16.34 5.17
CA PRO A 136 -17.70 -15.95 6.53
C PRO A 136 -17.32 -14.46 6.59
N GLU A 137 -17.88 -13.72 7.53
CA GLU A 137 -17.62 -12.27 7.70
C GLU A 137 -16.11 -11.97 7.76
N GLN A 138 -15.37 -12.78 8.53
CA GLN A 138 -13.92 -12.68 8.67
C GLN A 138 -13.18 -12.84 7.33
N ALA A 139 -13.65 -13.71 6.44
CA ALA A 139 -13.06 -13.87 5.11
C ALA A 139 -13.22 -12.59 4.27
N VAL A 140 -14.39 -11.95 4.33
CA VAL A 140 -14.62 -10.68 3.65
C VAL A 140 -13.73 -9.59 4.23
N LEU A 141 -13.60 -9.53 5.56
CA LEU A 141 -12.73 -8.58 6.24
C LEU A 141 -11.25 -8.75 5.84
N GLU A 142 -10.76 -9.99 5.74
CA GLU A 142 -9.39 -10.28 5.29
C GLU A 142 -9.14 -9.80 3.86
N ALA A 143 -10.11 -10.01 2.95
CA ALA A 143 -10.01 -9.49 1.58
C ALA A 143 -10.05 -7.95 1.52
N LEU A 144 -10.82 -7.30 2.40
CA LEU A 144 -10.83 -5.85 2.53
C LEU A 144 -9.46 -5.31 2.97
N HIS A 145 -8.75 -6.00 3.87
CA HIS A 145 -7.39 -5.59 4.25
C HIS A 145 -6.39 -5.75 3.10
N VAL A 146 -6.50 -6.80 2.28
CA VAL A 146 -5.71 -6.92 1.03
C VAL A 146 -5.99 -5.72 0.12
N SER A 147 -7.27 -5.41 -0.10
CA SER A 147 -7.68 -4.25 -0.90
C SER A 147 -7.19 -2.91 -0.34
N LEU A 148 -7.14 -2.75 0.98
CA LEU A 148 -6.61 -1.55 1.64
C LEU A 148 -5.11 -1.39 1.34
N VAL A 149 -4.31 -2.42 1.61
CA VAL A 149 -2.86 -2.41 1.40
C VAL A 149 -2.53 -2.10 -0.06
N PHE A 150 -3.13 -2.84 -1.00
CA PHE A 150 -2.83 -2.64 -2.41
C PHE A 150 -3.52 -1.42 -2.99
N GLY A 151 -4.62 -0.95 -2.41
CA GLY A 151 -5.21 0.35 -2.74
C GLY A 151 -4.25 1.51 -2.49
N ILE A 152 -3.43 1.42 -1.43
CA ILE A 152 -2.37 2.37 -1.10
C ILE A 152 -1.19 2.20 -2.05
N ILE A 153 -0.61 1.00 -2.10
CA ILE A 153 0.62 0.73 -2.86
C ILE A 153 0.44 1.05 -4.35
N ASN A 154 -0.69 0.68 -4.95
CA ASN A 154 -0.95 0.96 -6.37
C ASN A 154 -1.00 2.46 -6.67
N ARG A 155 -1.66 3.25 -5.81
CA ARG A 155 -1.73 4.70 -5.99
C ARG A 155 -0.37 5.37 -5.85
N LEU A 156 0.43 4.91 -4.89
CA LEU A 156 1.80 5.40 -4.70
C LEU A 156 2.71 5.01 -5.87
N ALA A 157 2.65 3.75 -6.30
CA ALA A 157 3.43 3.26 -7.43
C ALA A 157 3.12 4.05 -8.71
N ASN A 158 1.84 4.28 -8.98
CA ASN A 158 1.41 5.09 -10.11
C ASN A 158 1.84 6.55 -9.97
N ALA A 159 1.62 7.19 -8.82
CA ALA A 159 1.95 8.60 -8.60
C ALA A 159 3.46 8.86 -8.69
N PHE A 160 4.27 8.00 -8.06
CA PHE A 160 5.74 8.13 -8.06
C PHE A 160 6.41 7.56 -9.32
N GLY A 161 5.64 6.93 -10.21
CA GLY A 161 6.13 6.43 -11.50
C GLY A 161 7.07 5.26 -11.33
N PHE A 162 6.63 4.25 -10.57
CA PHE A 162 7.40 3.02 -10.39
C PHE A 162 7.59 2.30 -11.71
N THR A 163 8.80 1.79 -11.90
CA THR A 163 9.17 1.01 -13.08
C THR A 163 9.74 -0.33 -12.64
N LEU A 164 9.28 -1.38 -13.30
CA LEU A 164 9.85 -2.72 -13.14
C LEU A 164 10.98 -2.86 -14.16
N ARG A 165 12.24 -2.79 -13.69
CA ARG A 165 13.42 -2.86 -14.56
C ARG A 165 13.82 -4.31 -14.83
N ASP A 166 14.61 -4.53 -15.88
CA ASP A 166 15.11 -5.85 -16.25
C ASP A 166 15.78 -6.55 -15.06
N GLY A 167 15.44 -7.83 -14.88
CA GLY A 167 15.96 -8.66 -13.78
C GLY A 167 15.30 -8.41 -12.40
N GLN A 168 14.49 -7.37 -12.23
CA GLN A 168 13.84 -7.07 -10.94
C GLN A 168 12.66 -8.00 -10.64
N LEU A 169 11.89 -8.42 -11.65
CA LEU A 169 10.68 -9.22 -11.43
C LEU A 169 10.99 -10.50 -10.65
N HIS A 170 11.74 -11.41 -11.25
CA HIS A 170 12.02 -12.72 -10.65
C HIS A 170 12.87 -12.63 -9.37
N SER A 171 13.85 -11.73 -9.32
CA SER A 171 14.70 -11.58 -8.13
C SER A 171 13.94 -10.94 -6.97
N GLY A 172 13.13 -9.93 -7.26
CA GLY A 172 12.28 -9.21 -6.31
C GLY A 172 11.16 -10.07 -5.76
N THR A 173 10.41 -10.79 -6.61
CA THR A 173 9.30 -11.65 -6.16
C THR A 173 9.78 -12.82 -5.31
N ARG A 174 10.93 -13.43 -5.65
CA ARG A 174 11.56 -14.46 -4.80
C ARG A 174 12.02 -13.90 -3.46
N ALA A 175 12.64 -12.72 -3.45
CA ALA A 175 13.08 -12.07 -2.22
C ALA A 175 11.87 -11.72 -1.33
N LEU A 176 10.82 -11.15 -1.93
CA LEU A 176 9.59 -10.77 -1.26
C LEU A 176 8.85 -11.99 -0.70
N HIS A 177 8.71 -13.05 -1.51
CA HIS A 177 8.13 -14.32 -1.09
C HIS A 177 8.89 -14.92 0.10
N ARG A 178 10.22 -14.91 0.06
CA ARG A 178 11.07 -15.44 1.13
C ARG A 178 11.02 -14.60 2.40
N ALA A 179 11.03 -13.28 2.27
CA ALA A 179 11.00 -12.35 3.39
C ALA A 179 9.60 -12.20 4.01
N GLY A 180 8.55 -12.60 3.29
CA GLY A 180 7.17 -12.52 3.75
C GLY A 180 6.74 -11.09 4.06
N TYR A 181 7.08 -10.15 3.18
CA TYR A 181 6.78 -8.71 3.32
C TYR A 181 7.43 -8.03 4.54
N ARG A 182 8.44 -8.64 5.17
CA ARG A 182 9.15 -8.05 6.31
C ARG A 182 10.47 -7.41 5.90
N PHE A 183 10.84 -6.35 6.60
CA PHE A 183 12.13 -5.66 6.46
C PHE A 183 12.97 -5.77 7.74
N PRO A 184 14.31 -5.73 7.64
CA PRO A 184 15.17 -5.67 8.82
C PRO A 184 14.82 -4.47 9.71
N ARG A 185 14.51 -4.71 11.00
CA ARG A 185 14.04 -3.66 11.93
C ARG A 185 15.02 -2.48 12.05
N PHE A 186 16.33 -2.73 11.97
CA PHE A 186 17.34 -1.66 12.03
C PHE A 186 17.24 -0.67 10.86
N LEU A 187 16.65 -1.05 9.72
CA LEU A 187 16.39 -0.14 8.59
C LEU A 187 15.17 0.73 8.84
N LEU A 188 14.21 0.24 9.63
CA LEU A 188 12.95 0.92 9.93
C LEU A 188 13.06 1.85 11.15
N ALA A 189 13.80 1.47 12.19
CA ALA A 189 13.89 2.20 13.47
C ALA A 189 14.20 3.72 13.33
N GLU A 190 13.44 4.62 13.93
CA GLU A 190 13.89 6.02 13.99
C GLU A 190 15.06 6.16 14.97
N GLY A 191 16.04 7.02 14.68
CA GLY A 191 17.23 7.16 15.52
C GLY A 191 16.89 7.83 16.84
N ASP A 192 17.47 7.36 17.94
CA ASP A 192 17.34 7.82 19.34
C ASP A 192 16.21 8.82 19.62
N THR A 193 14.99 8.30 19.81
CA THR A 193 14.01 8.95 20.67
C THR A 193 14.26 8.47 22.10
N THR A 194 15.02 9.24 22.88
CA THR A 194 14.97 9.18 24.34
C THR A 194 13.58 9.63 24.80
N GLY A 195 12.64 8.68 24.87
CA GLY A 195 11.36 8.76 25.55
C GLY A 195 11.15 7.46 26.34
N PRO A 196 10.43 7.47 27.49
CA PRO A 196 10.34 6.30 28.36
C PRO A 196 9.76 5.12 27.60
N GLY A 197 10.41 3.98 27.71
CA GLY A 197 10.20 2.82 26.85
C GLY A 197 8.76 2.36 26.76
N ASP A 198 8.33 2.09 25.53
CA ASP A 198 7.32 1.10 25.27
C ASP A 198 8.04 -0.16 24.74
N THR A 199 8.49 -0.98 25.68
CA THR A 199 8.99 -2.32 25.40
C THR A 199 7.80 -3.24 25.13
N THR A 200 7.25 -3.19 23.92
CA THR A 200 6.48 -4.32 23.40
C THR A 200 7.44 -5.27 22.69
N GLY A 201 7.88 -6.27 23.46
CA GLY A 201 8.55 -7.45 22.91
C GLY A 201 7.63 -8.23 21.96
N PRO A 202 8.19 -9.16 21.16
CA PRO A 202 7.43 -9.89 20.17
C PRO A 202 6.50 -10.90 20.86
N GLY A 203 5.21 -10.60 20.92
CA GLY A 203 4.24 -11.46 21.58
C GLY A 203 2.78 -11.06 21.38
N ASP A 204 2.47 -9.77 21.27
CA ASP A 204 1.10 -9.34 21.03
C ASP A 204 0.87 -9.20 19.52
N THR A 205 0.10 -10.13 18.96
CA THR A 205 -0.59 -9.94 17.69
C THR A 205 -1.58 -8.80 17.87
N ALA A 206 -1.10 -7.56 17.74
CA ALA A 206 -1.96 -6.42 17.48
C ALA A 206 -2.88 -6.80 16.32
N GLY A 207 -4.19 -6.91 16.59
CA GLY A 207 -5.14 -7.25 15.55
C GLY A 207 -5.03 -6.27 14.40
N SER A 208 -5.35 -6.68 13.17
CA SER A 208 -5.22 -5.83 11.97
C SER A 208 -5.92 -4.47 12.11
N GLY A 209 -6.97 -4.38 12.94
CA GLY A 209 -7.63 -3.11 13.28
C GLY A 209 -6.72 -2.08 13.97
N ASP A 210 -5.83 -2.50 14.87
CA ASP A 210 -4.85 -1.60 15.51
C ASP A 210 -3.78 -1.13 14.50
N ALA A 211 -3.35 -2.00 13.59
CA ALA A 211 -2.41 -1.64 12.53
C ALA A 211 -2.98 -0.60 11.54
N VAL A 212 -4.27 -0.71 11.19
CA VAL A 212 -4.96 0.29 10.34
C VAL A 212 -5.02 1.65 11.02
N GLU A 213 -5.32 1.69 12.33
CA GLU A 213 -5.36 2.95 13.08
C GLU A 213 -3.98 3.56 13.25
N LYS A 214 -2.94 2.75 13.53
CA LYS A 214 -1.55 3.20 13.57
C LYS A 214 -1.12 3.82 12.24
N LEU A 215 -1.51 3.22 11.12
CA LEU A 215 -1.24 3.76 9.78
C LEU A 215 -1.95 5.10 9.56
N ARG A 216 -3.23 5.18 9.95
CA ARG A 216 -4.02 6.42 9.89
C ARG A 216 -3.35 7.54 10.67
N HIS A 217 -3.01 7.28 11.93
CA HIS A 217 -2.38 8.23 12.82
C HIS A 217 -1.02 8.71 12.28
N ALA A 218 -0.15 7.79 11.87
CA ALA A 218 1.18 8.13 11.35
C ALA A 218 1.10 9.04 10.11
N VAL A 219 0.16 8.77 9.20
CA VAL A 219 0.05 9.50 7.92
C VAL A 219 -0.76 10.78 8.05
N LEU A 220 -1.76 10.87 8.93
CA LEU A 220 -2.69 12.00 8.97
C LEU A 220 -2.51 12.92 10.18
N ASP A 221 -1.96 12.42 11.28
CA ASP A 221 -1.93 13.15 12.56
C ASP A 221 -0.51 13.43 13.05
N ALA A 222 0.41 12.49 12.89
CA ALA A 222 1.77 12.62 13.41
C ALA A 222 2.50 13.83 12.79
N PRO A 223 3.42 14.48 13.52
CA PRO A 223 4.21 15.60 13.00
C PRO A 223 4.94 15.25 11.70
N ALA A 224 4.90 16.17 10.74
CA ALA A 224 5.42 16.00 9.39
C ALA A 224 5.85 17.37 8.81
N THR A 225 6.31 17.43 7.57
CA THR A 225 6.73 18.67 6.91
C THR A 225 5.52 19.56 6.60
N ILE A 226 4.44 18.99 6.05
CA ILE A 226 3.21 19.72 5.74
C ILE A 226 2.21 19.62 6.90
N ASP A 227 1.41 20.68 7.06
CA ASP A 227 0.37 20.77 8.09
C ASP A 227 -0.57 19.54 8.05
N PRO A 228 -0.83 18.86 9.19
CA PRO A 228 -1.80 17.78 9.28
C PRO A 228 -3.17 18.10 8.65
N ALA A 229 -3.63 19.35 8.71
CA ALA A 229 -4.89 19.78 8.10
C ALA A 229 -4.88 19.58 6.58
N VAL A 230 -3.76 19.86 5.91
CA VAL A 230 -3.61 19.64 4.46
C VAL A 230 -3.64 18.14 4.14
N ARG A 231 -2.94 17.31 4.94
CA ARG A 231 -2.95 15.85 4.78
C ARG A 231 -4.35 15.27 4.99
N LYS A 232 -5.07 15.71 6.02
CA LYS A 232 -6.46 15.29 6.29
C LYS A 232 -7.40 15.68 5.16
N ALA A 233 -7.33 16.91 4.68
CA ALA A 233 -8.15 17.36 3.55
C ALA A 233 -7.80 16.57 2.27
N ALA A 234 -6.52 16.33 2.00
CA ALA A 234 -6.07 15.50 0.90
C ALA A 234 -6.53 14.04 1.03
N ALA A 235 -6.59 13.49 2.25
CA ALA A 235 -7.09 12.15 2.49
C ALA A 235 -8.61 12.07 2.29
N ALA A 236 -9.37 13.00 2.89
CA ALA A 236 -10.83 13.02 2.90
C ALA A 236 -11.44 13.41 1.55
N GLY A 237 -10.75 14.25 0.76
CA GLY A 237 -11.33 14.90 -0.42
C GLY A 237 -11.93 16.27 -0.14
N ASP A 238 -11.60 16.86 1.01
CA ASP A 238 -12.07 18.19 1.40
C ASP A 238 -11.39 19.29 0.56
N PRO A 239 -11.96 20.52 0.54
CA PRO A 239 -11.41 21.64 -0.21
C PRO A 239 -9.95 21.96 0.15
N LEU A 240 -9.12 22.08 -0.89
CA LEU A 240 -7.72 22.49 -0.83
C LEU A 240 -7.44 23.63 -1.84
N PRO A 241 -6.32 24.37 -1.69
CA PRO A 241 -5.85 25.29 -2.73
C PRO A 241 -5.68 24.58 -4.10
N GLU A 242 -5.88 25.31 -5.19
CA GLU A 242 -6.13 24.78 -6.55
C GLU A 242 -5.05 23.82 -7.10
N ALA A 243 -3.78 23.97 -6.70
CA ALA A 243 -2.73 23.02 -7.07
C ALA A 243 -2.83 21.69 -6.29
N TRP A 244 -3.03 21.76 -4.97
CA TRP A 244 -3.20 20.58 -4.12
C TRP A 244 -4.50 19.84 -4.38
N GLN A 245 -5.60 20.57 -4.60
CA GLN A 245 -6.90 19.97 -4.89
C GLN A 245 -6.83 19.09 -6.14
N SER A 246 -6.33 19.65 -7.25
CA SER A 246 -6.24 18.94 -8.53
C SER A 246 -5.33 17.71 -8.42
N TYR A 247 -4.16 17.88 -7.79
CA TYR A 247 -3.20 16.80 -7.61
C TYR A 247 -3.75 15.67 -6.71
N ALA A 248 -4.25 16.00 -5.53
CA ALA A 248 -4.76 15.01 -4.58
C ALA A 248 -5.99 14.27 -5.15
N THR A 249 -6.89 14.94 -5.86
CA THR A 249 -7.99 14.28 -6.60
C THR A 249 -7.44 13.26 -7.60
N THR A 250 -6.42 13.65 -8.39
CA THR A 250 -5.81 12.75 -9.36
C THR A 250 -5.18 11.53 -8.68
N VAL A 251 -4.45 11.70 -7.58
CA VAL A 251 -3.87 10.58 -6.81
C VAL A 251 -4.96 9.63 -6.29
N ARG A 252 -6.09 10.16 -5.79
CA ARG A 252 -7.19 9.34 -5.24
C ARG A 252 -7.92 8.54 -6.31
N ASP A 253 -8.23 9.19 -7.44
CA ASP A 253 -9.25 8.68 -8.36
C ASP A 253 -8.65 8.16 -9.67
N ALA A 254 -7.48 8.65 -10.06
CA ALA A 254 -6.85 8.34 -11.34
C ALA A 254 -5.32 8.40 -11.25
N SER A 255 -4.72 7.81 -10.20
CA SER A 255 -3.27 7.88 -9.95
C SER A 255 -2.39 7.53 -11.16
N TYR A 256 -2.85 6.63 -12.03
CA TYR A 256 -2.19 6.25 -13.29
C TYR A 256 -2.07 7.39 -14.31
N LYS A 257 -2.75 8.52 -14.08
CA LYS A 257 -2.66 9.74 -14.89
C LYS A 257 -1.71 10.79 -14.32
N VAL A 258 -1.13 10.57 -13.14
CA VAL A 258 -0.12 11.49 -12.59
C VAL A 258 1.12 11.45 -13.49
N THR A 259 1.62 12.62 -13.83
CA THR A 259 2.78 12.84 -14.71
C THR A 259 3.84 13.72 -14.04
N ASP A 260 5.01 13.83 -14.67
CA ASP A 260 6.07 14.73 -14.20
C ASP A 260 5.60 16.20 -14.22
N ALA A 261 4.72 16.57 -15.17
CA ALA A 261 4.14 17.90 -15.26
C ALA A 261 3.28 18.28 -14.04
N ASP A 262 2.71 17.31 -13.33
CA ASP A 262 1.98 17.57 -12.09
C ASP A 262 2.95 17.91 -10.94
N ILE A 263 4.11 17.24 -10.90
CA ILE A 263 5.18 17.51 -9.93
C ILE A 263 5.84 18.87 -10.24
N ASP A 264 6.13 19.15 -11.51
CA ASP A 264 6.69 20.43 -11.95
C ASP A 264 5.79 21.60 -11.58
N ARG A 265 4.46 21.43 -11.68
CA ARG A 265 3.50 22.47 -11.31
C ARG A 265 3.51 22.76 -9.81
N LEU A 266 3.59 21.73 -8.98
CA LEU A 266 3.66 21.89 -7.52
C LEU A 266 4.98 22.51 -7.07
N THR A 267 6.09 22.09 -7.66
CA THR A 267 7.41 22.65 -7.36
C THR A 267 7.55 24.10 -7.86
N ALA A 268 7.01 24.43 -9.04
CA ALA A 268 6.92 25.81 -9.53
C ALA A 268 6.04 26.71 -8.64
N ALA A 269 5.07 26.13 -7.94
CA ALA A 269 4.26 26.81 -6.92
C ALA A 269 4.97 26.96 -5.56
N GLY A 270 6.21 26.48 -5.43
CA GLY A 270 7.03 26.60 -4.22
C GLY A 270 6.91 25.44 -3.24
N HIS A 271 6.23 24.35 -3.60
CA HIS A 271 6.14 23.16 -2.76
C HIS A 271 7.39 22.29 -2.87
N THR A 272 7.86 21.79 -1.73
CA THR A 272 8.99 20.86 -1.65
C THR A 272 8.58 19.45 -2.05
N GLU A 273 9.52 18.63 -2.53
CA GLU A 273 9.22 17.21 -2.79
C GLU A 273 8.78 16.47 -1.53
N GLU A 274 9.21 16.90 -0.33
CA GLU A 274 8.76 16.32 0.95
C GLU A 274 7.27 16.55 1.19
N GLU A 275 6.79 17.78 0.97
CA GLU A 275 5.36 18.10 1.05
C GLU A 275 4.55 17.32 -0.01
N ILE A 276 5.07 17.23 -1.25
CA ILE A 276 4.43 16.46 -2.32
C ILE A 276 4.34 14.99 -1.94
N TYR A 277 5.41 14.40 -1.40
CA TYR A 277 5.41 13.03 -0.89
C TYR A 277 4.33 12.83 0.18
N GLU A 278 4.27 13.69 1.19
CA GLU A 278 3.32 13.58 2.29
C GLU A 278 1.86 13.70 1.82
N VAL A 279 1.57 14.64 0.92
CA VAL A 279 0.21 14.80 0.34
C VAL A 279 -0.15 13.60 -0.53
N THR A 280 0.79 13.05 -1.30
CA THR A 280 0.57 11.85 -2.12
C THR A 280 0.21 10.65 -1.24
N VAL A 281 0.96 10.46 -0.15
CA VAL A 281 0.71 9.38 0.81
C VAL A 281 -0.64 9.55 1.50
N ALA A 282 -0.95 10.76 1.97
CA ALA A 282 -2.24 11.03 2.62
C ALA A 282 -3.43 10.80 1.67
N ALA A 283 -3.33 11.26 0.42
CA ALA A 283 -4.35 11.02 -0.60
C ALA A 283 -4.53 9.52 -0.91
N ALA A 284 -3.44 8.77 -1.08
CA ALA A 284 -3.49 7.33 -1.34
C ALA A 284 -4.11 6.54 -0.17
N VAL A 285 -3.69 6.85 1.07
CA VAL A 285 -4.21 6.24 2.30
C VAL A 285 -5.69 6.56 2.49
N GLY A 286 -6.08 7.83 2.34
CA GLY A 286 -7.48 8.25 2.47
C GLY A 286 -8.39 7.55 1.46
N ALA A 287 -7.98 7.45 0.19
CA ALA A 287 -8.77 6.75 -0.83
C ALA A 287 -8.96 5.27 -0.53
N ALA A 288 -7.90 4.58 -0.10
CA ALA A 288 -7.98 3.16 0.24
C ALA A 288 -8.80 2.91 1.52
N MET A 289 -8.66 3.78 2.53
CA MET A 289 -9.44 3.71 3.77
C MET A 289 -10.93 3.95 3.52
N ARG A 290 -11.31 4.88 2.64
CA ARG A 290 -12.74 5.08 2.27
C ARG A 290 -13.38 3.79 1.74
N GLY A 291 -12.68 3.06 0.87
CA GLY A 291 -13.16 1.76 0.38
C GLY A 291 -13.23 0.70 1.47
N PHE A 292 -12.20 0.62 2.31
CA PHE A 292 -12.15 -0.30 3.45
C PHE A 292 -13.30 -0.07 4.44
N ASP A 293 -13.55 1.18 4.82
CA ASP A 293 -14.59 1.56 5.77
C ASP A 293 -15.99 1.35 5.18
N ALA A 294 -16.20 1.67 3.89
CA ALA A 294 -17.46 1.38 3.20
C ALA A 294 -17.75 -0.13 3.14
N GLY A 295 -16.73 -0.95 2.86
CA GLY A 295 -16.84 -2.41 2.87
C GLY A 295 -17.20 -2.95 4.24
N ARG A 296 -16.53 -2.49 5.31
CA ARG A 296 -16.84 -2.86 6.70
C ARG A 296 -18.26 -2.48 7.10
N HIS A 297 -18.69 -1.28 6.72
CA HIS A 297 -20.05 -0.83 6.99
C HIS A 297 -21.09 -1.71 6.28
N ALA A 298 -20.86 -2.05 5.01
CA ALA A 298 -21.79 -2.86 4.22
C ALA A 298 -22.00 -4.27 4.78
N ILE A 299 -20.96 -4.89 5.36
CA ILE A 299 -21.07 -6.21 6.00
C ILE A 299 -21.56 -6.13 7.46
N GLY A 300 -21.88 -4.94 7.98
CA GLY A 300 -22.36 -4.76 9.34
C GLY A 300 -21.29 -4.91 10.43
N TYR A 301 -20.00 -4.86 10.06
CA TYR A 301 -18.90 -5.06 10.99
C TYR A 301 -18.83 -3.89 11.98
N LYS A 302 -19.09 -4.18 13.26
CA LYS A 302 -18.92 -3.22 14.36
C LYS A 302 -17.54 -3.44 14.97
N THR A 303 -16.75 -2.38 15.07
CA THR A 303 -15.52 -2.42 15.89
C THR A 303 -15.95 -2.80 17.31
N VAL A 304 -15.43 -3.91 17.84
CA VAL A 304 -15.57 -4.20 19.28
C VAL A 304 -14.87 -3.05 19.99
N GLY A 305 -15.65 -2.24 20.71
CA GLY A 305 -15.16 -1.07 21.44
C GLY A 305 -14.28 -1.43 22.61
#